data_AF-A0A2U3H1D1-F1
#
_entry.id   AF-A0A2U3H1D1-F1
#
_cell.length_a   1.000
_cell.length_b   1.000
_cell.length_c   1.000
_cell.angle_alpha   90.00
_cell.angle_beta   90.00
_cell.angle_gamma   90.00
#
_symmetry.space_group_name_H-M   'P 1'
#
loop_
_entity.id
_entity.type
_entity.pdbx_description
1 polymer ?
#
loop_
_entity_poly.entity_id
_entity_poly.type
_entity_poly.pdbx_seq_one_letter_code
_entity_poly.pdbx_strand_id
1 'polypeptide(L)'
;MLANAPTPVISGILDLDRTLFGDPAADWTIRMAGAKQDERTAFWDTYGPRSATSADAWRALVYEARHLGAIRLERHRLHNRDGVRDTYQSLAAVLAKLT
;
A
#
# COMPACT_ATOMS: atom_id res chain seq x y z
N MET A 1 21.56 -22.74 0.59
CA MET A 1 20.67 -22.74 1.79
C MET A 1 21.11 -21.58 2.66
N LEU A 2 20.17 -20.77 3.15
CA LEU A 2 20.48 -19.70 4.11
C LEU A 2 21.00 -20.34 5.41
N ALA A 3 21.94 -19.68 6.09
CA ALA A 3 22.43 -20.13 7.39
C ALA A 3 21.30 -20.13 8.42
N ASN A 4 21.32 -21.08 9.38
CA ASN A 4 20.37 -21.07 10.49
C ASN A 4 20.56 -19.80 11.33
N ALA A 5 19.53 -18.95 11.38
CA ALA A 5 19.51 -17.76 12.22
C ALA A 5 18.61 -18.01 13.45
N PRO A 6 19.00 -17.54 14.65
CA PRO A 6 18.20 -17.73 15.87
C PRO A 6 16.85 -16.99 15.82
N THR A 7 16.72 -15.99 14.96
CA THR A 7 15.47 -15.32 14.59
C THR A 7 15.40 -15.14 13.06
N PRO A 8 14.20 -15.08 12.47
CA PRO A 8 14.06 -14.80 11.04
C PRO A 8 14.70 -13.46 10.69
N VAL A 9 15.61 -13.46 9.71
CA VAL A 9 16.22 -12.26 9.15
C VAL A 9 15.76 -12.08 7.71
N ILE A 10 15.45 -10.83 7.35
CA ILE A 10 15.15 -10.48 5.95
C ILE A 10 16.46 -10.66 5.16
N SER A 11 16.46 -11.59 4.21
CA SER A 11 17.64 -11.96 3.41
C SER A 11 17.57 -11.48 1.96
N GLY A 12 16.44 -10.91 1.54
CA GLY A 12 16.25 -10.35 0.21
C GLY A 12 14.89 -9.68 0.04
N ILE A 13 14.82 -8.77 -0.92
CA ILE A 13 13.61 -8.10 -1.40
C ILE A 13 13.60 -8.26 -2.92
N LEU A 14 12.47 -8.69 -3.47
CA LEU A 14 12.28 -8.98 -4.91
C LEU A 14 11.08 -8.18 -5.43
N ASP A 15 10.79 -8.28 -6.73
CA ASP A 15 9.65 -7.61 -7.39
C ASP A 15 9.76 -6.07 -7.37
N LEU A 16 10.93 -5.57 -7.79
CA LEU A 16 11.24 -4.13 -7.89
C LEU A 16 10.90 -3.52 -9.26
N ASP A 17 10.11 -4.21 -10.09
CA ASP A 17 9.75 -3.78 -11.47
C ASP A 17 8.92 -2.48 -11.51
N ARG A 18 8.31 -2.11 -10.38
CA ARG A 18 7.52 -0.88 -10.20
C ARG A 18 8.24 0.20 -9.37
N THR A 19 9.55 0.07 -9.18
CA THR A 19 10.35 1.07 -8.45
C THR A 19 10.32 2.41 -9.16
N LEU A 20 10.20 3.49 -8.38
CA LEU A 20 10.20 4.86 -8.88
C LEU A 20 10.95 5.78 -7.91
N PHE A 21 11.52 6.86 -8.44
CA PHE A 21 11.97 7.99 -7.62
C PHE A 21 10.79 8.91 -7.34
N GLY A 22 10.47 9.15 -6.08
CA GLY A 22 9.32 9.95 -5.70
C GLY A 22 9.07 9.97 -4.19
N ASP A 23 7.85 10.36 -3.83
CA ASP A 23 7.39 10.40 -2.44
C ASP A 23 7.30 8.99 -1.84
N PRO A 24 8.03 8.68 -0.75
CA PRO A 24 7.94 7.38 -0.08
C PRO A 24 6.51 7.01 0.33
N ALA A 25 5.67 7.99 0.66
CA ALA A 25 4.29 7.75 1.09
C ALA A 25 3.40 7.13 -0.01
N ALA A 26 3.84 7.17 -1.27
CA ALA A 26 3.15 6.55 -2.40
C ALA A 26 3.49 5.06 -2.60
N ASP A 27 4.38 4.49 -1.80
CA ASP A 27 4.83 3.11 -1.97
C ASP A 27 3.77 2.09 -1.50
N TRP A 28 3.73 0.94 -2.19
CA TRP A 28 2.84 -0.16 -1.84
C TRP A 28 3.11 -0.68 -0.42
N THR A 29 4.37 -0.72 0.00
CA THR A 29 4.77 -1.11 1.36
C THR A 29 4.09 -0.23 2.39
N ILE A 30 4.09 1.10 2.16
CA ILE A 30 3.44 2.07 3.05
C ILE A 30 1.95 1.79 3.14
N ARG A 31 1.26 1.61 2.00
CA ARG A 31 -0.16 1.23 2.00
C ARG A 31 -0.42 -0.05 2.80
N MET A 32 0.38 -1.09 2.59
CA MET A 32 0.19 -2.39 3.23
C MET A 32 0.46 -2.36 4.73
N ALA A 33 1.44 -1.57 5.18
CA ALA A 33 1.73 -1.33 6.60
C ALA A 33 0.57 -0.63 7.33
N GLY A 34 -0.25 0.16 6.61
CA GLY A 34 -1.45 0.80 7.15
C GLY A 34 -2.75 0.01 6.99
N ALA A 35 -2.74 -1.12 6.27
CA ALA A 35 -3.97 -1.81 5.87
C ALA A 35 -4.62 -2.64 7.00
N LYS A 36 -3.86 -3.00 8.04
CA LYS A 36 -4.31 -3.81 9.18
C LYS A 36 -3.63 -3.36 10.46
N GLN A 37 -4.31 -3.54 11.59
CA GLN A 37 -3.79 -3.31 12.94
C GLN A 37 -3.31 -4.63 13.54
N ASP A 38 -2.33 -5.25 12.88
CA ASP A 38 -1.70 -6.51 13.26
C ASP A 38 -0.19 -6.30 13.49
N GLU A 39 0.64 -7.33 13.32
CA GLU A 39 2.09 -7.24 13.48
C GLU A 39 2.74 -6.14 12.61
N ARG A 40 2.05 -5.67 11.57
CA ARG A 40 2.50 -4.56 10.71
C ARG A 40 2.61 -3.23 11.45
N THR A 41 1.97 -3.08 12.60
CA THR A 41 2.11 -1.87 13.42
C THR A 41 3.56 -1.64 13.85
N ALA A 42 4.33 -2.71 14.07
CA ALA A 42 5.76 -2.65 14.40
C ALA A 42 6.64 -2.04 13.29
N PHE A 43 6.15 -1.97 12.04
CA PHE A 43 6.84 -1.26 10.96
C PHE A 43 7.15 0.20 11.33
N TRP A 44 6.19 0.85 11.99
CA TRP A 44 6.27 2.26 12.32
C TRP A 44 7.24 2.57 13.47
N ASP A 45 7.59 1.58 14.29
CA ASP A 45 8.54 1.73 15.41
C ASP A 45 9.95 2.09 14.91
N THR A 46 10.31 1.63 13.70
CA THR A 46 11.63 1.85 13.12
C THR A 46 11.60 2.78 11.92
N TYR A 47 10.55 2.72 11.09
CA TYR A 47 10.41 3.60 9.93
C TYR A 47 10.02 5.04 10.32
N GLY A 48 9.34 5.20 11.46
CA GLY A 48 8.81 6.47 11.94
C GLY A 48 7.36 6.72 11.48
N PRO A 49 6.57 7.47 12.26
CA PRO A 49 5.15 7.68 11.99
C PRO A 49 4.92 8.51 10.72
N ARG A 50 3.74 8.35 10.12
CA ARG A 50 3.32 9.22 9.02
C ARG A 50 3.08 10.65 9.53
N SER A 51 3.53 11.63 8.74
CA SER A 51 3.18 13.03 8.98
C SER A 51 1.67 13.24 8.87
N ALA A 52 1.12 14.11 9.73
CA ALA A 52 -0.32 14.28 9.93
C ALA A 52 -0.83 15.66 9.50
N THR A 53 -0.13 16.35 8.60
CA THR A 53 -0.62 17.63 8.06
C THR A 53 -1.81 17.38 7.13
N SER A 54 -2.63 18.40 6.90
CA SER A 54 -3.72 18.34 5.93
C SER A 54 -3.22 18.01 4.51
N ALA A 55 -2.03 18.49 4.13
CA ALA A 55 -1.41 18.18 2.85
C ALA A 55 -1.01 16.69 2.76
N ASP A 56 -0.55 16.08 3.85
CA ASP A 56 -0.23 14.65 3.90
C ASP A 56 -1.49 13.80 3.77
N ALA A 57 -2.56 14.18 4.49
CA ALA A 57 -3.84 13.51 4.43
C ALA A 57 -4.44 13.55 3.01
N TRP A 58 -4.35 14.70 2.35
CA TRP A 58 -4.79 14.84 0.96
C TRP A 58 -3.97 13.95 0.00
N ARG A 59 -2.63 13.97 0.09
CA ARG A 59 -1.77 13.11 -0.74
C ARG A 59 -2.05 11.63 -0.51
N ALA A 60 -2.28 11.21 0.73
CA ALA A 60 -2.60 9.83 1.06
C ALA A 60 -3.89 9.35 0.37
N LEU A 61 -4.90 10.22 0.21
CA LEU A 61 -6.12 9.90 -0.54
C LEU A 61 -5.83 9.73 -2.04
N VAL A 62 -4.99 10.60 -2.62
CA VAL A 62 -4.54 10.47 -4.02
C VAL A 62 -3.79 9.15 -4.23
N TYR A 63 -2.91 8.78 -3.30
CA TYR A 63 -2.17 7.51 -3.38
C TYR A 63 -3.09 6.30 -3.20
N GLU A 64 -4.07 6.34 -2.30
CA GLU A 64 -5.05 5.25 -2.20
C GLU A 64 -5.86 5.08 -3.50
N ALA A 65 -6.29 6.18 -4.12
CA ALA A 65 -6.95 6.11 -5.43
C ALA A 65 -6.06 5.45 -6.50
N ARG A 66 -4.76 5.80 -6.55
CA ARG A 66 -3.78 5.15 -7.44
C ARG A 66 -3.65 3.65 -7.15
N HIS A 67 -3.55 3.26 -5.88
CA HIS A 67 -3.41 1.86 -5.49
C HIS A 67 -4.67 1.05 -5.80
N LEU A 68 -5.87 1.61 -5.61
CA LEU A 68 -7.12 0.98 -6.03
C LEU A 68 -7.16 0.75 -7.56
N GLY A 69 -6.60 1.68 -8.34
CA GLY A 69 -6.40 1.50 -9.78
C GLY A 69 -5.52 0.28 -10.10
N ALA A 70 -4.38 0.15 -9.43
CA ALA A 70 -3.49 -1.01 -9.59
C ALA A 70 -4.17 -2.34 -9.20
N ILE A 71 -4.93 -2.34 -8.08
CA ILE A 71 -5.71 -3.52 -7.64
C ILE A 71 -6.78 -3.89 -8.67
N ARG A 72 -7.45 -2.92 -9.27
CA ARG A 72 -8.47 -3.17 -10.29
C ARG A 72 -7.87 -3.88 -11.50
N LEU A 73 -6.71 -3.44 -11.99
CA LEU A 73 -6.02 -4.08 -13.10
C LEU A 73 -5.67 -5.53 -12.77
N GLU A 74 -5.19 -5.79 -11.55
CA GLU A 74 -4.87 -7.15 -11.11
C GLU A 74 -6.12 -8.04 -10.99
N ARG A 75 -7.21 -7.52 -10.44
CA ARG A 75 -8.50 -8.24 -10.39
C ARG A 75 -9.02 -8.55 -11.79
N HIS A 76 -8.85 -7.62 -12.74
CA HIS A 76 -9.19 -7.84 -14.14
C HIS A 76 -8.33 -8.94 -14.77
N ARG A 77 -7.00 -8.92 -14.55
CA ARG A 77 -6.06 -9.95 -15.01
C ARG A 77 -6.43 -11.35 -14.52
N LEU A 78 -6.96 -11.44 -13.30
CA LEU A 78 -7.41 -12.69 -12.67
C LEU A 78 -8.86 -13.07 -12.99
N HIS A 79 -9.54 -12.36 -13.91
CA HIS A 79 -10.95 -12.55 -14.25
C HIS A 79 -11.92 -12.43 -13.05
N ASN A 80 -11.51 -11.72 -11.99
CA ASN A 80 -12.31 -11.51 -10.78
C ASN A 80 -13.30 -10.34 -10.99
N ARG A 81 -14.42 -10.61 -11.66
CA ARG A 81 -15.44 -9.61 -12.01
C ARG A 81 -16.06 -8.94 -10.78
N ASP A 82 -16.37 -9.70 -9.74
CA ASP A 82 -16.92 -9.17 -8.49
C ASP A 82 -15.92 -8.22 -7.84
N GLY A 83 -14.66 -8.63 -7.76
CA GLY A 83 -13.60 -7.76 -7.29
C GLY A 83 -13.50 -6.48 -8.12
N VAL A 84 -13.54 -6.54 -9.45
CA VAL A 84 -13.51 -5.33 -10.29
C VAL A 84 -14.68 -4.41 -9.94
N ARG A 85 -15.91 -4.93 -9.82
CA ARG A 85 -17.09 -4.17 -9.41
C ARG A 85 -16.88 -3.48 -8.06
N ASP A 86 -16.38 -4.20 -7.06
CA ASP A 86 -16.22 -3.66 -5.71
C ASP A 86 -15.21 -2.51 -5.66
N THR A 87 -14.21 -2.48 -6.56
CA THR A 87 -13.26 -1.35 -6.62
C THR A 87 -13.91 -0.02 -7.02
N TYR A 88 -15.07 -0.02 -7.68
CA TYR A 88 -15.77 1.23 -8.00
C TYR A 88 -16.31 1.89 -6.73
N GLN A 89 -16.90 1.10 -5.83
CA GLN A 89 -17.39 1.60 -4.55
C GLN A 89 -16.24 2.10 -3.67
N SER A 90 -15.13 1.34 -3.61
CA SER A 90 -13.94 1.77 -2.87
C SER A 90 -13.37 3.08 -3.41
N LEU A 91 -13.26 3.23 -4.74
CA LEU A 91 -12.75 4.46 -5.34
C LEU A 91 -13.69 5.64 -5.11
N ALA A 92 -15.01 5.44 -5.26
CA ALA A 92 -16.00 6.49 -4.98
C ALA A 92 -15.90 6.99 -3.53
N ALA A 93 -15.70 6.11 -2.56
CA ALA A 93 -15.52 6.47 -1.16
C ALA A 93 -14.24 7.28 -0.89
N VAL A 94 -13.17 7.05 -1.66
CA VAL A 94 -11.94 7.86 -1.59
C VAL A 94 -12.16 9.23 -2.24
N LEU A 95 -12.80 9.28 -3.41
CA LEU A 95 -13.08 10.51 -4.13
C LEU A 95 -13.98 11.46 -3.34
N ALA A 96 -14.98 10.94 -2.63
CA ALA A 96 -15.85 11.74 -1.77
C ALA A 96 -15.12 12.43 -0.60
N LYS A 97 -13.88 12.02 -0.29
CA LYS A 97 -13.03 12.66 0.72
C LYS A 97 -12.03 13.66 0.12
N LEU A 98 -11.93 13.71 -1.21
CA LEU A 98 -11.05 14.63 -1.94
C LEU A 98 -11.77 15.93 -2.35
N THR A 99 -13.10 15.90 -2.38
CA THR A 99 -14.01 17.04 -2.66
C THR A 99 -14.48 17.69 -1.38
#